data_AF-W1YG97-F1
#
_entry.id   AF-W1YG97-F1
#
_cell.length_a   1.000
_cell.length_b   1.000
_cell.length_c   1.000
_cell.angle_alpha   90.00
_cell.angle_beta   90.00
_cell.angle_gamma   90.00
#
_symmetry.space_group_name_H-M   'P 1'
#
loop_
_entity.id
_entity.type
_entity.pdbx_description
1 polymer ?
#
loop_
_entity_poly.entity_id
_entity_poly.type
_entity_poly.pdbx_seq_one_letter_code
_entity_poly.pdbx_strand_id
1 'polypeptide(L)' 'SVQELAQEMVDEIEQGIDGTDLKAGIIAEIGSSEGKITPLEEKVFIAAALAHNQTGRPISTHTSFSTMGLEQLALL' A
#
# COMPACT_ATOMS: atom_id res chain seq x y z
N SER A 1 4.07 5.35 11.83
CA SER A 1 4.90 6.18 10.93
C SER A 1 4.76 5.62 9.52
N VAL A 2 5.50 6.11 8.51
CA VAL A 2 5.55 5.43 7.19
C VAL A 2 6.22 4.06 7.37
N GLN A 3 7.30 4.00 8.15
CA GLN A 3 8.11 2.80 8.36
C GLN A 3 7.33 1.71 9.10
N GLU A 4 6.54 2.08 10.12
CA GLU A 4 5.70 1.11 10.85
C GLU A 4 4.65 0.47 9.93
N LEU A 5 4.00 1.27 9.07
CA LEU A 5 3.02 0.74 8.10
C LEU A 5 3.69 -0.15 7.05
N ALA A 6 4.86 0.25 6.56
CA ALA A 6 5.61 -0.57 5.61
C ALA A 6 6.03 -1.90 6.25
N GLN A 7 6.49 -1.88 7.50
CA GLN A 7 6.89 -3.08 8.22
C GLN A 7 5.71 -4.03 8.45
N GLU A 8 4.55 -3.51 8.82
CA GLU A 8 3.31 -4.30 8.95
C GLU A 8 2.98 -5.03 7.63
N MET A 9 3.01 -4.32 6.50
CA MET A 9 2.80 -4.95 5.18
C MET A 9 3.86 -6.01 4.86
N VAL A 10 5.14 -5.75 5.16
CA VAL A 10 6.22 -6.72 4.95
C VAL A 10 6.04 -7.97 5.82
N ASP A 11 5.64 -7.79 7.08
CA ASP A 11 5.41 -8.90 8.00
C ASP A 11 4.24 -9.78 7.54
N GLU A 12 3.15 -9.17 7.06
CA GLU A 12 2.02 -9.92 6.47
C GLU A 12 2.41 -10.70 5.21
N ILE A 13 3.35 -10.19 4.42
CA ILE A 13 3.87 -10.84 3.21
C ILE A 13 4.84 -11.97 3.55
N GLU A 14 5.76 -11.76 4.49
CA GLU A 14 6.90 -12.65 4.72
C GLU A 14 6.69 -13.62 5.89
N GLN A 15 5.87 -13.25 6.87
CA GLN A 15 5.62 -14.04 8.08
C GLN A 15 4.22 -14.65 8.07
N GLY A 16 3.21 -13.86 7.72
CA GLY A 16 1.82 -14.29 7.63
C GLY A 16 0.84 -13.33 8.30
N ILE A 17 -0.45 -13.54 8.05
CA ILE A 17 -1.53 -12.64 8.47
C ILE A 17 -2.28 -13.20 9.68
N ASP A 18 -2.67 -12.33 10.61
CA ASP A 18 -3.53 -12.63 11.76
C ASP A 18 -3.10 -13.87 12.59
N GLY A 19 -1.79 -14.09 12.72
CA GLY A 19 -1.23 -15.23 13.45
C GLY A 19 -1.36 -16.58 12.75
N THR A 20 -1.60 -16.57 11.44
CA THR A 20 -1.64 -17.76 10.58
C THR A 20 -0.41 -17.83 9.66
N ASP A 21 -0.16 -18.99 9.05
CA ASP A 21 0.88 -19.14 8.03
C ASP A 21 0.44 -18.62 6.64
N LEU A 22 -0.79 -18.11 6.50
CA LEU A 22 -1.28 -17.55 5.25
C LEU A 22 -0.61 -16.19 5.00
N LYS A 23 -0.03 -16.01 3.81
CA LYS A 23 0.75 -14.81 3.47
C LYS A 23 0.04 -13.93 2.46
N ALA A 24 0.18 -12.62 2.61
CA ALA A 24 -0.32 -11.66 1.64
C ALA A 24 0.43 -11.81 0.30
N GLY A 25 -0.33 -11.97 -0.79
CA GLY A 25 0.24 -12.10 -2.14
C GLY A 25 0.36 -10.78 -2.91
N ILE A 26 -0.29 -9.73 -2.43
CA ILE A 26 -0.43 -8.42 -3.07
C ILE A 26 -0.62 -7.34 -1.99
N ILE A 27 -0.10 -6.14 -2.22
CA ILE A 27 -0.33 -4.97 -1.37
C ILE A 27 -1.60 -4.27 -1.88
N ALA A 28 -2.75 -4.56 -1.27
CA ALA A 28 -4.05 -4.11 -1.79
C ALA A 28 -5.19 -4.07 -0.75
N GLU A 29 -6.27 -3.30 -0.97
CA GLU A 29 -6.32 -2.16 -1.91
C GLU A 29 -5.82 -0.90 -1.20
N ILE A 30 -4.86 -0.18 -1.79
CA ILE A 30 -4.44 1.14 -1.29
C ILE A 30 -5.20 2.25 -2.03
N GLY A 31 -5.86 3.15 -1.31
CA GLY A 31 -6.83 4.06 -1.91
C GLY A 31 -6.55 5.53 -1.69
N SER A 32 -7.04 6.34 -2.64
CA SER A 32 -7.20 7.78 -2.47
C SER A 32 -8.67 8.18 -2.45
N SER A 33 -8.95 9.29 -1.77
CA SER A 33 -10.24 9.96 -1.77
C SER A 33 -10.64 10.50 -3.16
N GLU A 34 -11.91 10.85 -3.33
CA GLU A 34 -12.41 11.50 -4.56
C GLU A 34 -11.72 12.86 -4.77
N GLY A 35 -11.02 13.01 -5.91
CA GLY A 35 -10.42 14.26 -6.36
C GLY A 35 -9.25 14.77 -5.50
N LYS A 36 -8.73 13.96 -4.58
CA LYS A 36 -7.59 14.33 -3.73
C LYS A 36 -6.87 13.10 -3.18
N ILE A 37 -5.58 13.26 -2.90
CA ILE A 37 -4.83 12.37 -2.01
C ILE A 37 -4.61 13.15 -0.71
N THR A 38 -5.14 12.65 0.40
CA THR A 38 -4.94 13.28 1.71
C THR A 38 -3.54 12.99 2.25
N PRO A 39 -3.01 13.76 3.23
CA PRO A 39 -1.70 13.48 3.81
C PRO A 39 -1.59 12.08 4.46
N LEU A 40 -2.70 11.52 4.94
CA LEU A 40 -2.73 10.16 5.48
C LEU A 40 -2.70 9.11 4.37
N GLU A 41 -3.42 9.34 3.28
CA GLU A 41 -3.40 8.45 2.11
C GLU A 41 -2.00 8.48 1.45
N GLU A 42 -1.41 9.65 1.25
CA GLU A 42 -0.05 9.80 0.72
C GLU A 42 0.96 8.99 1.55
N LYS A 43 0.86 9.07 2.88
CA LYS A 43 1.68 8.27 3.80
C LYS A 43 1.51 6.77 3.58
N VAL A 44 0.29 6.29 3.30
CA VAL A 44 0.02 4.87 3.00
C VAL A 44 0.60 4.47 1.64
N PHE A 45 0.48 5.32 0.61
CA PHE A 45 1.11 5.07 -0.69
C PHE A 45 2.62 4.94 -0.57
N ILE A 46 3.28 5.85 0.15
CA ILE A 46 4.73 5.77 0.39
C ILE A 46 5.09 4.48 1.17
N ALA A 47 4.28 4.09 2.17
CA ALA A 47 4.52 2.85 2.90
C ALA A 47 4.40 1.61 2.00
N ALA A 48 3.39 1.56 1.13
CA ALA A 48 3.21 0.50 0.15
C ALA A 48 4.36 0.44 -0.86
N ALA A 49 4.87 1.58 -1.32
CA ALA A 49 6.05 1.66 -2.19
C ALA A 49 7.29 1.07 -1.51
N LEU A 50 7.51 1.39 -0.23
CA LEU A 50 8.61 0.81 0.55
C LEU A 50 8.46 -0.71 0.72
N ALA A 51 7.27 -1.19 1.04
CA ALA A 51 7.00 -2.63 1.17
C ALA A 51 7.17 -3.37 -0.16
N HIS A 52 6.75 -2.78 -1.27
CA HIS A 52 6.98 -3.30 -2.63
C HIS A 52 8.48 -3.42 -2.93
N ASN A 53 9.24 -2.35 -2.69
CA ASN A 53 10.69 -2.33 -2.94
C ASN A 53 11.45 -3.40 -2.14
N GLN A 54 10.93 -3.82 -0.98
CA GLN A 54 11.53 -4.86 -0.15
C GLN A 54 11.10 -6.29 -0.55
N THR A 55 9.83 -6.49 -0.89
CA THR A 55 9.23 -7.84 -1.06
C THR A 55 9.01 -8.25 -2.51
N GLY A 56 9.06 -7.28 -3.43
CA GLY A 56 8.71 -7.44 -4.84
C GLY A 56 7.25 -7.84 -5.08
N ARG A 57 6.36 -7.78 -4.08
CA ARG A 57 4.93 -8.06 -4.28
C ARG A 57 4.25 -6.93 -5.05
N PRO A 58 3.31 -7.22 -5.96
CA PRO A 58 2.62 -6.18 -6.71
C PRO A 58 1.79 -5.27 -5.80
N ILE A 59 1.56 -4.05 -6.27
CA ILE A 59 0.64 -3.08 -5.65
C ILE A 59 -0.63 -3.02 -6.50
N SER A 60 -1.80 -3.06 -5.86
CA SER A 60 -3.09 -2.78 -6.49
C SER A 60 -3.79 -1.63 -5.78
N THR A 61 -4.17 -0.61 -6.54
CA THR A 61 -4.72 0.64 -6.00
C THR A 61 -6.24 0.76 -6.20
N HIS A 62 -6.84 1.61 -5.38
CA HIS A 62 -8.23 2.04 -5.46
C HIS A 62 -8.29 3.50 -5.91
N THR A 63 -9.04 3.78 -6.98
CA THR A 63 -9.33 5.15 -7.42
C THR A 63 -10.79 5.50 -7.15
N SER A 64 -11.03 6.38 -6.18
CA SER A 64 -12.38 6.88 -5.91
C SER A 64 -12.94 7.61 -7.13
N PHE A 65 -14.04 7.09 -7.67
CA PHE A 65 -14.70 7.60 -8.88
C PHE A 65 -13.75 7.80 -10.07
N SER A 66 -12.76 6.91 -10.23
CA SER A 66 -11.77 6.98 -11.32
C SER A 66 -10.91 8.26 -11.33
N THR A 67 -10.73 8.90 -10.18
CA THR A 67 -9.87 10.09 -10.02
C THR A 67 -8.49 9.73 -9.48
N MET A 68 -7.53 10.64 -9.67
CA MET A 68 -6.18 10.61 -9.05
C MET A 68 -5.22 9.51 -9.50
N GLY A 69 -5.50 8.73 -10.55
CA GLY A 69 -4.67 7.58 -10.92
C GLY A 69 -3.21 7.91 -11.28
N LEU A 70 -2.97 9.06 -11.93
CA LEU A 70 -1.60 9.48 -12.28
C LEU A 70 -0.84 10.02 -11.07
N GLU A 71 -1.55 10.71 -10.18
CA GLU A 71 -1.03 11.25 -8.93
C GLU A 71 -0.67 10.13 -7.95
N GLN A 72 -1.47 9.05 -7.90
CA GLN A 72 -1.13 7.84 -7.17
C GLN A 72 0.17 7.22 -7.70
N LEU A 73 0.33 7.12 -9.03
CA LEU A 73 1.55 6.58 -9.65
C LEU A 73 2.80 7.40 -9.31
N ALA A 74 2.67 8.71 -9.14
CA ALA A 74 3.80 9.57 -8.77
C ALA A 74 4.32 9.36 -7.33
N LEU A 75 3.56 8.65 -6.49
CA LEU A 75 3.92 8.34 -5.10
C LEU A 75 4.53 6.94 -4.92
N LEU A 76 4.49 6.09 -5.97
CA LEU A 76 4.97 4.72 -5.97
C LEU A 76 6.36 4.60 -6.60
#